data_AF-A0A0G1TUC2-F1
#
_entry.id   AF-A0A0G1TUC2-F1
#
_cell.length_a   1.000
_cell.length_b   1.000
_cell.length_c   1.000
_cell.angle_alpha   90.00
_cell.angle_beta   90.00
_cell.angle_gamma   90.00
#
_symmetry.space_group_name_H-M   'P 1'
#
loop_
_entity.id
_entity.type
_entity.pdbx_description
1 polymer ?
#
loop_
_entity_poly.entity_id
_entity_poly.type
_entity_poly.pdbx_seq_one_letter_code
_entity_poly.pdbx_strand_id
1 'polypeptide(L)' 'MEKFIQKICNDLVEQYKQDKNVLGILLFGSAARNKFDKYSDIDMSY' A
#
# COMPACT_ATOMS: atom_id res chain seq x y z
N MET A 1 8.83 -5.88 5.84
CA MET A 1 8.24 -4.65 5.28
C MET A 1 8.54 -3.53 6.24
N GLU A 2 8.98 -2.36 5.76
CA GLU A 2 9.22 -1.23 6.66
C GLU A 2 7.94 -0.88 7.44
N LYS A 3 8.09 -0.52 8.74
CA LYS A 3 6.96 -0.20 9.62
C LYS A 3 6.05 0.90 9.03
N PHE A 4 6.64 1.82 8.26
CA PHE A 4 5.93 2.89 7.59
C PHE A 4 5.00 2.38 6.48
N ILE A 5 5.51 1.55 5.56
CA ILE A 5 4.73 0.95 4.47
C ILE A 5 3.59 0.11 5.04
N GLN A 6 3.87 -0.67 6.09
CA GLN A 6 2.85 -1.49 6.75
C GLN A 6 1.71 -0.65 7.33
N LYS A 7 2.03 0.51 7.93
CA LYS A 7 1.01 1.43 8.45
C LYS A 7 0.10 1.93 7.33
N ILE A 8 0.69 2.38 6.21
CA ILE A 8 -0.07 2.88 5.06
C ILE A 8 -0.98 1.80 4.47
N CYS A 9 -0.48 0.57 4.32
CA CYS A 9 -1.30 -0.54 3.85
C CYS A 9 -2.48 -0.81 4.80
N ASN A 10 -2.25 -0.80 6.12
CA ASN A 10 -3.32 -1.01 7.09
C ASN A 10 -4.37 0.11 7.06
N ASP A 11 -3.94 1.37 6.96
CA ASP A 11 -4.83 2.53 6.89
C ASP A 11 -5.73 2.46 5.63
N LEU A 12 -5.17 2.05 4.49
CA LEU A 12 -5.92 1.86 3.25
C LEU A 12 -6.86 0.66 3.29
N VAL A 13 -6.42 -0.46 3.87
CA VAL A 13 -7.30 -1.62 4.08
C VAL A 13 -8.50 -1.20 4.92
N GLU A 14 -8.30 -0.47 6.02
CA GLU A 14 -9.42 -0.06 6.87
C GLU A 14 -10.35 0.93 6.16
N GLN A 15 -9.81 1.84 5.36
CA GLN A 15 -10.59 2.79 4.55
C GLN A 15 -11.49 2.09 3.52
N TYR A 16 -10.95 1.12 2.79
CA TYR A 16 -11.67 0.48 1.67
C TYR A 16 -12.39 -0.82 2.06
N LYS A 17 -12.22 -1.32 3.29
CA LYS A 17 -12.85 -2.56 3.78
C LYS A 17 -14.36 -2.61 3.60
N GLN A 18 -15.03 -1.46 3.65
CA GLN A 18 -16.48 -1.36 3.51
C GLN A 18 -16.94 -1.06 2.07
N ASP A 19 -16.01 -0.74 1.17
CA ASP A 19 -16.33 -0.45 -0.23
C ASP A 19 -16.55 -1.74 -1.01
N LYS A 20 -17.80 -1.98 -1.43
CA LYS A 20 -18.18 -3.18 -2.19
C LYS A 20 -17.68 -3.17 -3.64
N ASN A 21 -17.16 -2.05 -4.13
CA ASN A 21 -16.59 -1.93 -5.47
C ASN A 21 -15.10 -2.22 -5.50
N VAL A 22 -14.43 -2.28 -4.34
CA VAL A 22 -13.02 -2.62 -4.24
C VAL A 22 -12.89 -4.11 -3.92
N LEU A 23 -12.32 -4.86 -4.87
CA LEU A 23 -12.05 -6.29 -4.68
C LEU A 23 -10.74 -6.53 -3.92
N GLY A 24 -9.77 -5.64 -4.06
CA GLY A 24 -8.49 -5.75 -3.39
C GLY A 24 -7.56 -4.60 -3.74
N ILE A 25 -6.55 -4.40 -2.89
CA ILE A 25 -5.54 -3.36 -3.06
C ILE A 25 -4.20 -4.04 -3.37
N LEU A 26 -3.56 -3.62 -4.46
CA LEU A 26 -2.26 -4.13 -4.87
C LEU A 26 -1.17 -3.09 -4.59
N LEU A 27 -0.14 -3.49 -3.84
CA LEU A 27 1.10 -2.74 -3.68
C LEU A 27 2.10 -3.17 -4.76
N PHE A 28 2.65 -2.21 -5.50
CA PHE A 28 3.69 -2.46 -6.50
C PHE A 28 4.84 -1.47 -6.37
N GLY A 29 5.68 -1.34 -7.40
CA GLY A 29 6.74 -0.32 -7.40
C GLY A 29 7.97 -0.67 -6.55
N SER A 30 8.66 0.36 -6.08
CA SER A 30 9.89 0.26 -5.28
C SER A 30 9.65 -0.40 -3.91
N ALA A 31 8.54 -0.06 -3.27
CA ALA A 31 8.03 -0.62 -2.00
C ALA A 31 7.84 -2.14 -2.05
N ALA A 32 7.26 -2.66 -3.14
CA ALA A 32 7.07 -4.09 -3.32
C ALA A 32 8.37 -4.85 -3.68
N ARG A 33 9.36 -4.16 -4.26
CA ARG A 33 10.61 -4.77 -4.77
C ARG A 33 11.79 -4.65 -3.81
N ASN A 34 11.55 -4.21 -2.56
CA ASN A 34 12.59 -3.97 -1.57
C ASN A 34 13.66 -2.97 -2.04
N LYS A 35 13.24 -1.97 -2.84
CA LYS A 35 14.07 -0.87 -3.35
C LYS A 35 13.57 0.49 -2.85
N PHE A 36 12.82 0.50 -1.76
CA PHE A 36 12.23 1.69 -1.18
C PHE A 36 13.25 2.44 -0.33
N ASP A 37 13.23 3.77 -0.42
CA ASP A 37 14.00 4.67 0.43
C ASP A 37 13.16 5.89 0.81
N LYS A 38 13.74 6.80 1.60
CA LYS A 38 13.05 8.01 2.07
C LYS A 38 12.62 8.99 0.97
N TYR A 39 13.07 8.81 -0.26
CA TYR A 39 12.70 9.64 -1.42
C TYR A 39 11.72 8.92 -2.34
N SER A 40 11.43 7.64 -2.06
CA SER A 40 10.54 6.81 -2.83
C SER A 40 9.08 7.13 -2.50
N ASP A 41 8.26 7.09 -3.53
CA ASP A 41 6.80 7.06 -3.43
C ASP A 41 6.29 5.64 -3.15
N ILE A 42 4.97 5.53 -2.98
CA ILE A 42 4.28 4.26 -2.78
C ILE A 42 3.22 4.12 -3.88
N ASP A 43 3.45 3.15 -4.76
CA ASP A 43 2.56 2.83 -5.88
C ASP A 43 1.47 1.84 -5.48
N MET A 44 0.19 2.22 -5.65
CA MET A 44 -0.97 1.36 -5.35
C MET A 44 -2.10 1.43 -6.38
N SER A 45 -2.87 0.34 -6.50
CA SER A 45 -4.11 0.24 -7.29
C SER A 45 -5.20 -0.43 -6.44
N TYR A 46 -6.44 0.07 -6.52
CA TYR A 46 -7.60 -0.41 -5.77
C TYR A 46 -8.84 -0.55 -6.68
#